data_AF-A0A845RP10-F1
#
_entry.id   AF-A0A845RP10-F1
#
_cell.length_a   1.000
_cell.length_b   1.000
_cell.length_c   1.000
_cell.angle_alpha   90.00
_cell.angle_beta   90.00
_cell.angle_gamma   90.00
#
_symmetry.space_group_name_H-M   'P 1'
#
loop_
_entity.id
_entity.type
_entity.pdbx_description
1 polymer ?
#
loop_
_entity_poly.entity_id
_entity_poly.type
_entity_poly.pdbx_seq_one_letter_code
_entity_poly.pdbx_strand_id
1 'polypeptide(L)' 'MYKIPVWEMILKAVDAHKMETITNGDIHKFILTKYGDVNIATINAQIGACCVNRQSRVCMPENKKPRFADGQYDMEF' A
#
# COMPACT_ATOMS: atom_id res chain seq x y z
N MET A 1 14.85 10.79 -9.86
CA MET A 1 13.98 9.72 -10.39
C MET A 1 13.81 8.69 -9.29
N TYR A 2 12.60 8.53 -8.76
CA TYR A 2 12.32 7.55 -7.71
C TYR A 2 12.48 6.14 -8.26
N LYS A 3 13.25 5.29 -7.57
CA LYS A 3 13.74 4.00 -8.09
C LYS A 3 12.71 2.86 -8.02
N ILE A 4 11.58 3.06 -7.34
CA ILE A 4 10.54 2.04 -7.13
C ILE A 4 9.14 2.70 -7.12
N PRO A 5 8.08 1.99 -7.53
CA PRO A 5 6.70 2.48 -7.47
C PRO A 5 6.21 2.63 -6.02
N VAL A 6 5.15 3.43 -5.83
CA VAL A 6 4.60 3.75 -4.49
C VAL A 6 4.09 2.52 -3.76
N TRP A 7 3.53 1.53 -4.45
CA TRP A 7 3.08 0.29 -3.81
C TRP A 7 4.23 -0.51 -3.17
N GLU A 8 5.42 -0.52 -3.79
CA GLU A 8 6.61 -1.13 -3.18
C GLU A 8 7.08 -0.35 -1.95
N MET A 9 6.90 0.96 -1.93
CA MET A 9 7.21 1.78 -0.76
C MET A 9 6.28 1.44 0.41
N ILE A 10 4.99 1.19 0.12
CA ILE A 10 4.00 0.77 1.10
C ILE A 10 4.35 -0.62 1.64
N LEU A 11 4.69 -1.58 0.78
CA LEU A 11 5.12 -2.92 1.20
C LEU A 11 6.31 -2.84 2.17
N LYS A 12 7.33 -2.04 1.82
CA LYS A 12 8.49 -1.82 2.68
C LYS A 12 8.16 -1.12 3.99
N ALA A 13 7.13 -0.27 4.02
CA ALA A 13 6.65 0.36 5.25
C ALA A 13 5.98 -0.67 6.16
N VAL A 14 5.15 -1.55 5.59
CA VAL A 14 4.49 -2.65 6.30
C VAL A 14 5.53 -3.64 6.84
N ASP A 15 6.47 -4.10 6.02
CA ASP A 15 7.53 -5.04 6.42
C ASP A 15 8.45 -4.47 7.52
N ALA A 16 8.69 -3.16 7.49
CA ALA A 16 9.48 -2.49 8.52
C ALA A 16 8.72 -2.35 9.84
N HIS A 17 7.39 -2.33 9.80
CA HIS A 17 6.54 -2.22 10.97
C HIS A 17 6.23 -3.62 11.48
N LYS A 18 7.04 -4.09 12.44
CA LYS A 18 6.87 -5.39 13.12
C LYS A 18 5.61 -5.48 14.01
N MET A 19 4.68 -4.53 13.90
CA MET A 19 3.46 -4.47 14.69
C MET A 19 2.30 -5.16 13.97
N GLU A 20 1.37 -5.74 14.74
CA GLU A 20 0.16 -6.38 14.20
C GLU A 20 -0.77 -5.39 13.47
N THR A 21 -0.68 -4.10 13.81
CA THR A 21 -1.46 -3.03 13.18
C THR A 21 -0.56 -1.86 12.78
N ILE A 22 -0.74 -1.40 11.54
CA ILE A 22 -0.06 -0.23 10.97
C ILE A 22 -1.11 0.80 10.58
N THR A 23 -0.87 2.07 10.90
CA THR A 23 -1.79 3.15 10.51
C THR A 23 -1.35 3.79 9.18
N ASN A 24 -2.28 4.44 8.48
CA ASN A 24 -1.94 5.22 7.29
C ASN A 24 -0.91 6.32 7.59
N GLY A 25 -0.97 6.90 8.80
CA GLY A 25 -0.01 7.91 9.26
C GLY A 25 1.41 7.34 9.42
N ASP A 26 1.54 6.09 9.89
CA ASP A 26 2.84 5.42 9.97
C ASP A 26 3.43 5.18 8.58
N ILE A 27 2.60 4.75 7.63
CA ILE A 27 3.00 4.55 6.23
C ILE A 27 3.47 5.88 5.62
N HIS A 28 2.69 6.96 5.79
CA HIS A 28 3.07 8.30 5.32
C HIS A 28 4.42 8.73 5.90
N LYS A 29 4.57 8.61 7.22
CA LYS A 29 5.80 8.99 7.92
C LYS A 29 6.99 8.20 7.39
N PHE A 30 6.86 6.87 7.25
CA PHE A 30 7.93 6.04 6.72
C PHE A 30 8.33 6.45 5.30
N ILE A 31 7.34 6.62 4.42
CA ILE A 31 7.59 6.94 3.01
C ILE A 31 8.24 8.31 2.87
N LEU A 32 7.70 9.34 3.53
CA LEU A 32 8.24 10.70 3.44
C LEU A 32 9.62 10.82 4.09
N THR A 33 9.87 10.08 5.17
CA THR A 33 11.21 10.06 5.82
C THR A 33 12.25 9.36 4.95
N LYS A 34 11.89 8.27 4.27
CA LYS A 34 12.84 7.43 3.54
C LYS A 34 13.03 7.82 2.08
N TYR A 35 11.96 8.31 1.43
CA TYR A 35 11.92 8.60 0.00
C TYR A 35 11.74 10.08 -0.30
N GLY A 36 11.52 10.94 0.70
CA GLY A 36 11.38 12.38 0.52
C GLY A 36 10.01 12.76 0.00
N ASP A 37 9.95 13.71 -0.94
CA ASP A 37 8.70 14.30 -1.42
C ASP A 37 7.96 13.36 -2.39
N VAL A 38 7.08 12.53 -1.82
CA VAL A 38 6.19 11.62 -2.55
C VAL A 38 4.76 12.15 -2.42
N ASN A 39 4.04 12.22 -3.54
CA ASN A 39 2.68 12.73 -3.57
C ASN A 39 1.76 11.93 -2.63
N ILE A 40 1.24 12.60 -1.60
CA ILE A 40 0.39 12.00 -0.56
C ILE A 40 -0.90 11.42 -1.14
N ALA A 41 -1.50 12.08 -2.15
CA ALA A 41 -2.70 11.56 -2.80
C ALA A 41 -2.41 10.24 -3.53
N THR A 42 -1.24 10.11 -4.14
CA THR A 42 -0.78 8.84 -4.75
C THR A 42 -0.55 7.78 -3.67
N ILE A 43 0.06 8.11 -2.54
CA ILE A 43 0.21 7.18 -1.41
C ILE A 43 -1.15 6.69 -0.93
N ASN A 44 -2.11 7.60 -0.72
CA ASN A 44 -3.45 7.25 -0.28
C ASN A 44 -4.20 6.36 -1.27
N ALA A 45 -4.10 6.67 -2.57
CA ALA A 45 -4.71 5.84 -3.61
C ALA A 45 -4.13 4.42 -3.60
N GLN A 46 -2.80 4.30 -3.45
CA GLN A 46 -2.11 3.02 -3.43
C GLN A 46 -2.34 2.24 -2.12
N ILE A 47 -2.40 2.88 -0.95
CA ILE A 47 -2.86 2.22 0.29
C ILE A 47 -4.27 1.67 0.09
N GLY A 48 -5.15 2.47 -0.51
CA GLY A 48 -6.50 2.04 -0.87
C GLY A 48 -6.53 0.87 -1.84
N ALA A 49 -5.54 0.75 -2.74
CA ALA A 49 -5.41 -0.39 -3.65
C ALA A 49 -4.77 -1.62 -2.99
N CYS A 50 -3.89 -1.46 -2.00
CA CYS A 50 -3.27 -2.58 -1.27
C CYS A 50 -4.16 -3.16 -0.16
N CYS A 51 -5.10 -2.39 0.40
CA CYS A 51 -5.92 -2.83 1.53
C CYS A 51 -7.26 -3.41 1.06
N VAL A 52 -7.44 -4.73 1.20
CA VAL A 52 -8.59 -5.46 0.65
C VAL A 52 -9.91 -5.30 1.41
N ASN A 53 -9.90 -4.80 2.65
CA ASN A 53 -11.09 -4.76 3.50
C ASN A 53 -11.78 -3.38 3.55
N ARG A 54 -12.08 -2.78 2.38
CA ARG A 54 -12.84 -1.53 2.31
C ARG A 54 -13.95 -1.59 1.27
N GLN A 55 -15.19 -1.35 1.70
CA GLN A 55 -16.39 -1.41 0.85
C GLN A 55 -16.34 -0.49 -0.38
N SER A 56 -15.63 0.63 -0.30
CA SER A 56 -15.43 1.55 -1.43
C SER A 56 -14.52 1.01 -2.54
N ARG A 57 -13.89 -0.17 -2.37
CA ARG A 57 -13.05 -0.79 -3.40
C ARG A 57 -13.83 -1.52 -4.49
N VAL A 58 -15.16 -1.64 -4.42
CA VAL A 58 -15.94 -2.37 -5.43
C VAL A 58 -15.65 -1.95 -6.88
N CYS A 59 -15.26 -0.70 -7.10
CA CYS A 59 -14.93 -0.16 -8.43
C CYS A 59 -13.44 -0.32 -8.83
N MET A 60 -12.58 -0.78 -7.94
CA MET A 60 -11.14 -0.88 -8.18
C MET A 60 -10.81 -2.00 -9.18
N PRO A 61 -9.87 -1.78 -10.11
CA PRO A 61 -9.57 -2.74 -11.17
C PRO A 61 -8.96 -4.04 -10.64
N GLU A 62 -8.24 -4.01 -9.52
CA GLU A 62 -7.64 -5.21 -8.91
C GLU A 62 -8.73 -6.19 -8.50
N ASN A 63 -9.87 -5.73 -7.98
CA ASN A 63 -10.99 -6.61 -7.62
C ASN A 63 -11.60 -7.40 -8.79
N LYS A 64 -11.24 -7.10 -10.04
CA LYS A 64 -11.67 -7.85 -11.23
C LYS A 64 -10.68 -8.97 -11.61
N LYS A 65 -9.53 -9.07 -10.95
CA LYS A 65 -8.53 -10.11 -11.18
C LYS A 65 -8.79 -11.33 -10.25
N PRO A 66 -8.42 -12.55 -10.68
CA PRO A 66 -8.44 -13.71 -9.80
C PRO A 66 -7.40 -13.59 -8.70
N ARG A 67 -7.82 -13.75 -7.45
CA ARG A 67 -6.95 -13.66 -6.28
C ARG A 67 -6.16 -14.93 -6.04
N PHE A 68 -4.85 -14.77 -5.91
CA PHE A 68 -3.99 -15.82 -5.38
C PHE A 68 -4.00 -15.75 -3.86
N ALA A 69 -4.49 -16.80 -3.21
CA ALA A 69 -4.47 -16.92 -1.75
C ALA A 69 -3.13 -17.53 -1.29
N ASP A 70 -2.04 -16.81 -1.52
CA ASP A 70 -0.66 -17.27 -1.24
C ASP A 70 -0.07 -16.70 0.07
N GLY A 71 -0.79 -15.81 0.76
CA GLY A 71 -0.34 -15.25 2.04
C GLY A 71 -1.35 -14.35 2.74
N GLN A 72 -0.87 -13.61 3.75
CA GLN A 72 -1.66 -12.64 4.51
C GLN A 72 -1.95 -11.35 3.72
N TYR A 73 -1.13 -11.04 2.72
CA TYR A 73 -1.22 -9.83 1.91
C TYR A 73 -1.69 -10.18 0.50
N ASP A 74 -2.67 -9.40 0.01
CA ASP A 74 -3.24 -9.54 -1.33
C ASP A 74 -2.70 -8.36 -2.17
N MET A 75 -1.57 -8.59 -2.83
CA MET A 75 -0.83 -7.60 -3.61
C MET A 75 -1.04 -7.82 -5.11
N GLU A 76 -2.25 -7.57 -5.61
CA GLU A 76 -2.57 -7.67 -7.04
C GLU A 76 -2.18 -6.40 -7.82
N PHE A 77 -0.91 -6.28 -8.18
CA PHE A 77 -0.43 -5.24 -9.12
C PHE A 77 -0.45 -5.75 -10.57
#